data_AF-A0A1T1H1D0-F1
#
_entry.id   AF-A0A1T1H1D0-F1
#
_cell.length_a   1.000
_cell.length_b   1.000
_cell.length_c   1.000
_cell.angle_alpha   90.00
_cell.angle_beta   90.00
_cell.angle_gamma   90.00
#
_symmetry.space_group_name_H-M   'P 1'
#
loop_
_entity.id
_entity.type
_entity.pdbx_description
1 polymer ?
#
loop_
_entity_poly.entity_id
_entity_poly.type
_entity_poly.pdbx_seq_one_letter_code
_entity_poly.pdbx_strand_id
1 'polypeptide(L)'
;MNLKAILWVGSIGFALHGCTTMQSLNPNSFNHYASPQEVINQKGLNSANGKAKEYVYDWGPQKKNVEAESLIPKQNMSSYCQAKNGKFIQLNKSNLNQVKNAWSRKLLATYSSIKQGTGVFQCSQADGQRWMVAIEPVSERKSNDRSETRLVSLYTAIIGPDERRKNYNKQEETVAKKATPSKAKATTTKSNAKDEVKKEVETKKETKAKEPENKPAVKPVAETSQQIQMRLYVNARRDLNAGKNQVTACNNAQRAYSYGKLNGANANRAYAESGMLVAKCLTSVPAYSKSYPNANARAKGILQNLATNYNHAGAKNMLNRMK
;
A
#
# COMPACT_ATOMS: atom_id res chain seq x y z
N MET A 1 11.30 9.96 -68.94
CA MET A 1 12.34 9.98 -67.88
C MET A 1 11.86 10.96 -66.80
N ASN A 2 11.25 10.48 -65.72
CA ASN A 2 11.88 10.13 -64.43
C ASN A 2 12.63 11.30 -63.78
N LEU A 3 12.06 11.90 -62.73
CA LEU A 3 12.51 11.63 -61.36
C LEU A 3 11.45 12.05 -60.33
N LYS A 4 11.13 11.10 -59.45
CA LYS A 4 10.30 11.27 -58.26
C LYS A 4 11.07 12.09 -57.22
N ALA A 5 10.42 13.07 -56.58
CA ALA A 5 10.86 13.63 -55.31
C ALA A 5 9.91 13.15 -54.21
N ILE A 6 10.30 12.07 -53.54
CA ILE A 6 9.78 11.65 -52.24
C ILE A 6 10.69 12.32 -51.20
N LEU A 7 10.17 13.24 -50.38
CA LEU A 7 10.87 13.62 -49.16
C LEU A 7 9.91 13.82 -47.98
N TRP A 8 9.89 12.77 -47.14
CA TRP A 8 9.89 12.76 -45.68
C TRP A 8 8.76 13.41 -44.89
N VAL A 9 7.90 12.50 -44.41
CA VAL A 9 7.13 12.55 -43.17
C VAL A 9 8.02 13.01 -42.01
N GLY A 10 7.91 14.28 -41.64
CA GLY A 10 8.40 14.81 -40.38
C GLY A 10 7.39 14.51 -39.27
N SER A 11 7.44 13.30 -38.72
CA SER A 11 6.75 12.95 -37.48
C SER A 11 7.30 13.85 -36.37
N ILE A 12 6.59 14.94 -36.07
CA ILE A 12 6.81 15.74 -34.87
C ILE A 12 6.52 14.81 -33.69
N GLY A 13 7.57 14.22 -33.15
CA GLY A 13 7.54 13.52 -31.88
C GLY A 13 7.16 14.53 -30.81
N PHE A 14 5.90 14.48 -30.37
CA PHE A 14 5.48 15.10 -29.13
C PHE A 14 6.22 14.41 -27.99
N ALA A 15 7.42 14.88 -27.67
CA ALA A 15 8.03 14.63 -26.39
C ALA A 15 7.21 15.40 -25.34
N LEU A 16 6.19 14.74 -24.78
CA LEU A 16 5.46 15.21 -23.61
C LEU A 16 6.40 15.18 -22.39
N HIS A 17 7.30 16.17 -22.32
CA HIS A 17 7.89 16.60 -21.06
C HIS A 17 6.82 17.40 -20.34
N GLY A 18 5.88 16.69 -19.70
CA GLY A 18 4.97 17.31 -18.76
C GLY A 18 5.78 17.82 -17.56
N CYS A 19 6.16 19.10 -17.59
CA CYS A 19 6.58 19.83 -16.40
C CYS A 19 5.39 19.86 -15.44
N THR A 20 5.30 18.89 -14.53
CA THR A 20 4.46 19.02 -13.35
C THR A 20 5.17 19.95 -12.40
N THR A 21 5.00 21.26 -12.57
CA THR A 21 5.27 22.21 -11.50
C THR A 21 4.43 21.79 -10.30
N MET A 22 5.09 21.55 -9.16
CA MET A 22 4.46 21.17 -7.90
C MET A 22 3.67 22.36 -7.34
N GLN A 23 2.51 22.64 -7.93
CA GLN A 23 1.50 23.49 -7.33
C GLN A 23 0.93 22.76 -6.11
N SER A 24 0.77 23.46 -4.99
CA SER A 24 0.22 22.91 -3.75
C SER A 24 -1.02 22.06 -4.04
N LEU A 25 -0.93 20.75 -3.82
CA LEU A 25 -2.01 19.83 -4.12
C LEU A 25 -3.20 20.12 -3.20
N ASN A 26 -4.30 20.62 -3.77
CA ASN A 26 -5.56 20.79 -3.06
C ASN A 26 -6.14 19.39 -2.74
N PRO A 27 -6.27 19.00 -1.45
CA PRO A 27 -6.82 17.68 -1.11
C PRO A 27 -8.20 17.43 -1.71
N ASN A 28 -9.04 18.46 -1.86
CA ASN A 28 -10.38 18.30 -2.42
C ASN A 28 -10.37 17.81 -3.87
N SER A 29 -9.28 18.01 -4.62
CA SER A 29 -9.11 17.46 -5.97
C SER A 29 -8.87 15.94 -5.98
N PHE A 30 -8.91 15.27 -4.82
CA PHE A 30 -8.75 13.83 -4.70
C PHE A 30 -10.05 13.12 -4.28
N ASN A 31 -11.14 13.86 -4.08
CA ASN A 31 -12.42 13.30 -3.63
C ASN A 31 -13.03 12.32 -4.63
N HIS A 32 -12.77 12.48 -5.92
CA HIS A 32 -13.29 11.61 -6.98
C HIS A 32 -12.59 10.26 -7.07
N TYR A 33 -11.39 10.11 -6.49
CA TYR A 33 -10.72 8.82 -6.45
C TYR A 33 -11.44 7.88 -5.47
N ALA A 34 -11.76 6.68 -5.94
CA ALA A 34 -12.44 5.65 -5.17
C ALA A 34 -11.47 4.79 -4.34
N SER A 35 -10.18 4.78 -4.66
CA SER A 35 -9.19 3.98 -3.93
C SER A 35 -7.77 4.56 -4.00
N PRO A 36 -6.89 4.22 -3.04
CA PRO A 36 -5.49 4.63 -3.10
C PRO A 36 -4.76 4.01 -4.32
N GLN A 37 -5.17 2.83 -4.79
CA GLN A 37 -4.62 2.23 -6.01
C GLN A 37 -4.99 3.03 -7.28
N GLU A 38 -6.18 3.62 -7.30
CA GLU A 38 -6.61 4.47 -8.40
C GLU A 38 -5.77 5.75 -8.48
N VAL A 39 -5.41 6.32 -7.34
CA VAL A 39 -4.47 7.46 -7.26
C VAL A 39 -3.12 7.07 -7.86
N ILE A 40 -2.54 5.94 -7.46
CA ILE A 40 -1.26 5.44 -8.01
C ILE A 40 -1.31 5.36 -9.54
N ASN A 41 -2.40 4.82 -10.08
CA ASN A 41 -2.56 4.61 -11.51
C ASN A 41 -2.81 5.93 -12.27
N GLN A 42 -3.78 6.74 -11.83
CA GLN A 42 -4.21 7.94 -12.56
C GLN A 42 -3.25 9.13 -12.38
N LYS A 43 -2.53 9.21 -11.26
CA LYS A 43 -1.46 10.21 -11.08
C LYS A 43 -0.13 9.75 -11.67
N GLY A 44 -0.07 8.53 -12.24
CA GLY A 44 1.15 7.99 -12.85
C GLY A 44 2.31 7.96 -11.86
N LEU A 45 2.06 7.48 -10.63
CA LEU A 45 3.09 7.41 -9.58
C LEU A 45 4.12 6.30 -9.86
N ASN A 46 3.74 5.34 -10.69
CA ASN A 46 4.61 4.35 -11.29
C ASN A 46 4.69 4.58 -12.81
N SER A 47 5.68 3.99 -13.46
CA SER A 47 5.81 4.02 -14.93
C SER A 47 4.62 3.32 -15.58
N ALA A 48 4.32 3.63 -16.84
CA ALA A 48 3.16 3.07 -17.56
C ALA A 48 3.17 1.52 -17.63
N ASN A 49 4.35 0.90 -17.58
CA ASN A 49 4.54 -0.54 -17.51
C ASN A 49 4.39 -1.14 -16.09
N GLY A 50 3.93 -0.34 -15.11
CA GLY A 50 3.77 -0.73 -13.72
C GLY A 50 5.08 -0.82 -12.94
N LYS A 51 6.22 -0.43 -13.50
CA LYS A 51 7.53 -0.44 -12.82
C LYS A 51 7.77 0.87 -12.09
N ALA A 52 8.89 0.94 -11.36
CA ALA A 52 9.36 2.18 -10.75
C ALA A 52 9.42 3.34 -11.77
N LYS A 53 9.10 4.54 -11.32
CA LYS A 53 9.20 5.78 -12.10
C LYS A 53 10.33 6.65 -11.55
N GLU A 54 11.01 7.34 -12.45
CA GLU A 54 12.07 8.28 -12.08
C GLU A 54 11.51 9.60 -11.58
N TYR A 55 12.13 10.12 -10.53
CA TYR A 55 11.84 11.41 -9.93
C TYR A 55 13.15 12.11 -9.62
N VAL A 56 13.20 13.43 -9.81
CA VAL A 56 14.34 14.22 -9.33
C VAL A 56 14.31 14.31 -7.80
N TYR A 57 15.40 13.90 -7.15
CA TYR A 57 15.53 14.07 -5.69
C TYR A 57 16.58 15.12 -5.32
N ASP A 58 17.42 15.51 -6.28
CA ASP A 58 18.43 16.56 -6.16
C ASP A 58 18.58 17.25 -7.52
N TRP A 59 18.27 18.54 -7.58
CA TRP A 59 18.41 19.36 -8.80
C TRP A 59 19.83 19.92 -8.98
N GLY A 60 20.73 19.64 -8.05
CA GLY A 60 22.09 20.17 -8.04
C GLY A 60 22.17 21.60 -7.49
N PRO A 61 23.39 22.17 -7.44
CA PRO A 61 23.68 23.39 -6.68
C PRO A 61 22.99 24.64 -7.24
N GLN A 62 22.65 24.67 -8.52
CA GLN A 62 22.01 25.80 -9.19
C GLN A 62 20.50 25.92 -8.90
N LYS A 63 19.89 24.87 -8.36
CA LYS A 63 18.42 24.76 -8.20
C LYS A 63 18.03 24.26 -6.80
N LYS A 64 18.78 24.65 -5.76
CA LYS A 64 18.58 24.20 -4.37
C LYS A 64 17.20 24.52 -3.78
N ASN A 65 16.52 25.54 -4.30
CA ASN A 65 15.19 25.97 -3.81
C ASN A 65 14.03 25.28 -4.53
N VAL A 66 14.30 24.45 -5.54
CA VAL A 66 13.26 23.69 -6.25
C VAL A 66 12.95 22.44 -5.43
N GLU A 67 11.66 22.20 -5.14
CA GLU A 67 11.25 21.02 -4.39
C GLU A 67 11.65 19.73 -5.13
N ALA A 68 12.06 18.73 -4.35
CA ALA A 68 12.39 17.43 -4.88
C ALA A 68 11.12 16.69 -5.31
N GLU A 69 11.06 16.32 -6.59
CA GLU A 69 9.97 15.52 -7.17
C GLU A 69 9.83 14.14 -6.50
N SER A 70 10.88 13.64 -5.84
CA SER A 70 10.82 12.40 -5.05
C SER A 70 9.75 12.44 -3.93
N LEU A 71 9.25 13.63 -3.58
CA LEU A 71 8.15 13.81 -2.62
C LEU A 71 6.77 13.63 -3.25
N ILE A 72 6.65 13.68 -4.58
CA ILE A 72 5.36 13.61 -5.32
C ILE A 72 4.53 12.38 -4.92
N PRO A 73 5.07 11.15 -4.84
CA PRO A 73 4.27 9.99 -4.46
C PRO A 73 3.68 10.15 -3.06
N LYS A 74 4.50 10.54 -2.07
CA LYS A 74 4.05 10.77 -0.71
C LYS A 74 2.97 11.85 -0.64
N GLN A 75 3.18 12.98 -1.32
CA GLN A 75 2.24 14.09 -1.30
C GLN A 75 0.89 13.67 -1.90
N ASN A 76 0.86 12.98 -3.05
CA ASN A 76 -0.38 12.49 -3.64
C ASN A 76 -1.14 11.53 -2.71
N MET A 77 -0.42 10.60 -2.06
CA MET A 77 -1.05 9.66 -1.13
C MET A 77 -1.55 10.37 0.14
N SER A 78 -0.80 11.36 0.64
CA SER A 78 -1.20 12.20 1.76
C SER A 78 -2.43 13.03 1.45
N SER A 79 -2.45 13.72 0.30
CA SER A 79 -3.59 14.52 -0.16
C SER A 79 -4.84 13.67 -0.33
N TYR A 80 -4.73 12.47 -0.91
CA TYR A 80 -5.85 11.54 -0.98
C TYR A 80 -6.34 11.10 0.41
N CYS A 81 -5.43 10.83 1.34
CA CYS A 81 -5.81 10.50 2.71
C CYS A 81 -6.58 11.65 3.38
N GLN A 82 -6.07 12.88 3.25
CA GLN A 82 -6.68 14.09 3.81
C GLN A 82 -8.06 14.40 3.19
N ALA A 83 -8.21 14.20 1.87
CA ALA A 83 -9.49 14.37 1.17
C ALA A 83 -10.60 13.48 1.76
N LYS A 84 -10.22 12.32 2.29
CA LYS A 84 -11.12 11.38 2.97
C LYS A 84 -11.15 11.57 4.48
N ASN A 85 -10.84 12.78 4.96
CA ASN A 85 -10.75 13.14 6.38
C ASN A 85 -9.86 12.18 7.19
N GLY A 86 -8.77 11.72 6.57
CA GLY A 86 -7.83 10.78 7.16
C GLY A 86 -6.53 11.42 7.62
N LYS A 87 -5.87 10.75 8.57
CA LYS A 87 -4.53 11.09 9.05
C LYS A 87 -3.49 10.20 8.36
N PHE A 88 -2.53 10.83 7.68
CA PHE A 88 -1.44 10.16 6.99
C PHE A 88 -0.17 10.23 7.83
N ILE A 89 0.42 9.08 8.18
CA ILE A 89 1.62 8.99 9.02
C ILE A 89 2.66 8.07 8.38
N GLN A 90 3.94 8.35 8.60
CA GLN A 90 5.03 7.44 8.25
C GLN A 90 5.20 6.42 9.37
N LEU A 91 5.11 5.13 9.04
CA LEU A 91 5.33 4.03 9.98
C LEU A 91 6.79 3.61 10.03
N ASN A 92 7.42 3.47 8.87
CA ASN A 92 8.80 3.03 8.73
C ASN A 92 9.49 3.88 7.66
N LYS A 93 10.76 4.23 7.88
CA LYS A 93 11.61 4.78 6.81
C LYS A 93 11.99 3.65 5.86
N SER A 94 12.26 4.00 4.59
CA SER A 94 12.84 3.03 3.66
C SER A 94 14.19 2.55 4.19
N ASN A 95 14.43 1.23 4.07
CA ASN A 95 15.73 0.62 4.33
C ASN A 95 16.63 0.61 3.09
N LEU A 96 16.13 1.10 1.94
CA LEU A 96 16.83 1.16 0.65
C LEU A 96 17.29 -0.21 0.12
N ASN A 97 16.73 -1.32 0.64
CA ASN A 97 17.19 -2.68 0.31
C ASN A 97 16.94 -3.06 -1.15
N GLN A 98 16.03 -2.37 -1.84
CA GLN A 98 15.77 -2.62 -3.26
C GLN A 98 16.81 -1.95 -4.18
N VAL A 99 17.59 -0.98 -3.67
CA VAL A 99 18.69 -0.35 -4.41
C VAL A 99 19.91 -1.25 -4.33
N LYS A 100 20.29 -1.88 -5.47
CA LYS A 100 21.39 -2.85 -5.51
C LYS A 100 22.76 -2.23 -5.22
N ASN A 101 23.03 -1.03 -5.75
CA ASN A 101 24.32 -0.36 -5.58
C ASN A 101 24.47 0.20 -4.16
N ALA A 102 25.55 -0.20 -3.46
CA ALA A 102 25.79 0.20 -2.08
C ALA A 102 26.11 1.69 -1.90
N TRP A 103 26.84 2.27 -2.86
CA TRP A 103 27.14 3.70 -2.86
C TRP A 103 25.86 4.53 -3.06
N SER A 104 25.00 4.12 -4.00
CA SER A 104 23.70 4.76 -4.20
C SER A 104 22.81 4.67 -2.95
N ARG A 105 22.81 3.53 -2.23
CA ARG A 105 22.12 3.44 -0.92
C ARG A 105 22.65 4.46 0.08
N LYS A 106 23.98 4.53 0.24
CA LYS A 106 24.61 5.45 1.19
C LYS A 106 24.30 6.91 0.83
N LEU A 107 24.34 7.23 -0.47
CA LEU A 107 24.02 8.55 -0.98
C LEU A 107 22.56 8.91 -0.74
N LEU A 108 21.60 8.09 -1.18
CA LEU A 108 20.17 8.35 -0.99
C LEU A 108 19.84 8.57 0.50
N ALA A 109 20.52 7.86 1.40
CA ALA A 109 20.38 8.02 2.85
C ALA A 109 20.89 9.36 3.40
N THR A 110 21.56 10.22 2.64
CA THR A 110 21.96 11.56 3.10
C THR A 110 20.86 12.60 2.88
N TYR A 111 19.99 12.41 1.88
CA TYR A 111 19.01 13.40 1.45
C TYR A 111 17.72 13.39 2.29
N SER A 112 17.29 14.57 2.73
CA SER A 112 16.05 14.75 3.51
C SER A 112 14.80 14.40 2.70
N SER A 113 14.76 14.78 1.42
CA SER A 113 13.68 14.46 0.48
C SER A 113 13.42 12.96 0.39
N ILE A 114 14.48 12.16 0.31
CA ILE A 114 14.39 10.69 0.33
C ILE A 114 13.88 10.18 1.67
N LYS A 115 14.48 10.62 2.80
CA LYS A 115 14.07 10.19 4.15
C LYS A 115 12.60 10.46 4.44
N GLN A 116 12.11 11.61 4.00
CA GLN A 116 10.75 12.05 4.24
C GLN A 116 9.77 11.46 3.23
N GLY A 117 10.18 11.23 1.98
CA GLY A 117 9.33 10.79 0.88
C GLY A 117 9.18 9.27 0.74
N THR A 118 10.06 8.49 1.38
CA THR A 118 10.15 7.03 1.14
C THR A 118 9.96 6.21 2.42
N GLY A 119 9.55 4.96 2.24
CA GLY A 119 9.22 4.03 3.31
C GLY A 119 7.75 3.64 3.31
N VAL A 120 7.27 3.19 4.46
CA VAL A 120 5.87 2.77 4.64
C VAL A 120 5.10 3.87 5.32
N PHE A 121 3.96 4.21 4.72
CA PHE A 121 3.01 5.18 5.24
C PHE A 121 1.66 4.51 5.47
N GLN A 122 0.91 5.01 6.45
CA GLN A 122 -0.44 4.58 6.75
C GLN A 122 -1.39 5.77 6.71
N CYS A 123 -2.53 5.57 6.08
CA CYS A 123 -3.70 6.43 6.26
C CYS A 123 -4.67 5.78 7.23
N SER A 124 -5.22 6.56 8.15
CA SER A 124 -6.34 6.17 9.01
C SER A 124 -7.46 7.19 8.83
N GLN A 125 -8.57 6.74 8.24
CA GLN A 125 -9.73 7.56 7.91
C GLN A 125 -10.72 7.56 9.08
N ALA A 126 -11.55 8.61 9.16
CA ALA A 126 -12.53 8.78 10.23
C ALA A 126 -13.61 7.67 10.23
N ASP A 127 -13.90 7.08 9.07
CA ASP A 127 -14.83 5.97 8.89
C ASP A 127 -14.25 4.60 9.32
N GLY A 128 -13.06 4.59 9.91
CA GLY A 128 -12.35 3.39 10.35
C GLY A 128 -11.56 2.68 9.24
N GLN A 129 -11.63 3.13 7.99
CA GLN A 129 -10.81 2.58 6.92
C GLN A 129 -9.32 2.87 7.18
N ARG A 130 -8.48 1.85 6.96
CA ARG A 130 -7.03 1.96 7.09
C ARG A 130 -6.38 1.29 5.90
N TRP A 131 -5.36 1.94 5.36
CA TRP A 131 -4.56 1.38 4.28
C TRP A 131 -3.11 1.83 4.43
N MET A 132 -2.19 1.02 3.90
CA MET A 132 -0.77 1.31 3.89
C MET A 132 -0.24 1.35 2.47
N VAL A 133 0.76 2.19 2.27
CA VAL A 133 1.48 2.34 1.00
C VAL A 133 2.98 2.30 1.28
N ALA A 134 3.71 1.51 0.49
CA ALA A 134 5.16 1.54 0.44
C ALA A 134 5.59 2.41 -0.76
N ILE A 135 6.51 3.34 -0.52
CA ILE A 135 7.19 4.13 -1.55
C ILE A 135 8.68 3.81 -1.42
N GLU A 136 9.20 2.99 -2.33
CA GLU A 136 10.54 2.42 -2.20
C GLU A 136 11.48 2.80 -3.35
N PRO A 137 12.70 3.28 -3.06
CA PRO A 137 13.75 3.44 -4.05
C PRO A 137 14.22 2.08 -4.59
N VAL A 138 14.29 1.97 -5.92
CA VAL A 138 14.74 0.76 -6.63
C VAL A 138 16.10 0.99 -7.31
N SER A 139 16.37 2.22 -7.73
CA SER A 139 17.66 2.61 -8.32
C SER A 139 17.90 4.11 -8.16
N GLU A 140 19.13 4.52 -8.37
CA GLU A 140 19.56 5.92 -8.41
C GLU A 140 20.54 6.09 -9.57
N ARG A 141 20.51 7.26 -10.21
CA ARG A 141 21.48 7.66 -11.22
C ARG A 141 21.59 9.18 -11.33
N LYS A 142 22.70 9.64 -11.89
CA LYS A 142 22.83 11.01 -12.40
C LYS A 142 22.05 11.14 -13.72
N SER A 143 21.53 12.34 -14.01
CA SER A 143 20.96 12.66 -15.32
C SER A 143 22.04 12.64 -16.41
N ASN A 144 21.65 12.33 -17.64
CA ASN A 144 22.58 12.24 -18.78
C ASN A 144 22.75 13.58 -19.51
N ASP A 145 22.04 14.62 -19.08
CA ASP A 145 21.97 15.96 -19.68
C ASP A 145 23.16 16.88 -19.32
N ARG A 146 24.27 16.30 -18.84
CA ARG A 146 25.45 17.01 -18.30
C ARG A 146 25.14 17.94 -17.11
N SER A 147 23.91 17.91 -16.56
CA SER A 147 23.59 18.63 -15.33
C SER A 147 24.05 17.84 -14.10
N GLU A 148 24.05 18.50 -12.94
CA GLU A 148 24.23 17.85 -11.64
C GLU A 148 22.93 17.24 -11.09
N THR A 149 21.87 17.15 -11.91
CA THR A 149 20.58 16.59 -11.51
C THR A 149 20.71 15.10 -11.23
N ARG A 150 20.10 14.64 -10.13
CA ARG A 150 20.08 13.23 -9.74
C ARG A 150 18.66 12.71 -9.61
N LEU A 151 18.49 11.49 -10.09
CA LEU A 151 17.22 10.82 -10.26
C LEU A 151 17.17 9.57 -9.38
N VAL A 152 16.02 9.35 -8.76
CA VAL A 152 15.70 8.13 -8.02
C VAL A 152 14.49 7.46 -8.68
N SER A 153 14.59 6.17 -8.92
CA SER A 153 13.45 5.37 -9.39
C SER A 153 12.67 4.90 -8.17
N LEU A 154 11.44 5.39 -8.00
CA LEU A 154 10.55 5.02 -6.91
C LEU A 154 9.45 4.08 -7.38
N TYR A 155 9.18 3.04 -6.60
CA TYR A 155 8.01 2.17 -6.78
C TYR A 155 7.02 2.40 -5.64
N THR A 156 5.77 2.69 -6.01
CA THR A 156 4.66 2.93 -5.07
C THR A 156 3.67 1.78 -5.12
N ALA A 157 3.39 1.14 -3.98
CA ALA A 157 2.48 0.01 -3.90
C ALA A 157 1.64 0.02 -2.62
N ILE A 158 0.37 -0.39 -2.74
CA ILE A 158 -0.46 -0.68 -1.57
C ILE A 158 0.03 -1.98 -0.94
N ILE A 159 0.31 -1.95 0.36
CA ILE A 159 0.85 -3.11 1.08
C ILE A 159 -0.05 -3.48 2.27
N GLY A 160 0.00 -4.76 2.63
CA GLY A 160 -0.67 -5.28 3.82
C GLY A 160 0.21 -5.23 5.08
N PRO A 161 -0.37 -5.43 6.27
CA PRO A 161 0.37 -5.55 7.52
C PRO A 161 1.45 -6.63 7.51
N ASP A 162 1.20 -7.76 6.85
CA ASP A 162 2.14 -8.89 6.81
C ASP A 162 3.35 -8.60 5.92
N GLU A 163 3.13 -7.93 4.79
CA GLU A 163 4.22 -7.47 3.93
C GLU A 163 5.09 -6.42 4.64
N ARG A 164 4.46 -5.48 5.36
CA ARG A 164 5.18 -4.55 6.22
C ARG A 164 6.04 -5.29 7.26
N ARG A 165 5.46 -6.26 7.98
CA ARG A 165 6.19 -7.05 8.99
C ARG A 165 7.39 -7.76 8.37
N LYS A 166 7.17 -8.46 7.26
CA LYS A 166 8.22 -9.22 6.57
C LYS A 166 9.39 -8.33 6.12
N ASN A 167 9.09 -7.14 5.62
CA ASN A 167 10.07 -6.31 4.92
C ASN A 167 10.67 -5.20 5.80
N TYR A 168 10.01 -4.80 6.91
CA TYR A 168 10.39 -3.62 7.71
C TYR A 168 10.48 -3.87 9.22
N ASN A 169 9.84 -4.91 9.78
CA ASN A 169 9.91 -5.13 11.24
C ASN A 169 11.26 -5.67 11.75
N LYS A 170 12.18 -6.10 10.87
CA LYS A 170 13.53 -6.52 11.29
C LYS A 170 14.35 -5.40 11.94
N GLN A 171 13.94 -4.13 11.81
CA GLN A 171 14.61 -3.01 12.47
C GLN A 171 14.19 -2.79 13.94
N GLU A 172 13.02 -3.26 14.39
CA GLU A 172 12.60 -3.07 15.79
C GLU A 172 13.27 -4.06 16.75
N GLU A 173 13.61 -5.27 16.29
CA GLU A 173 14.28 -6.29 17.12
C GLU A 173 15.76 -5.99 17.43
N THR A 174 16.39 -5.08 16.67
CA THR A 174 17.81 -4.73 16.88
C THR A 174 18.02 -3.53 17.82
N VAL A 175 16.99 -2.71 18.05
CA VAL A 175 17.05 -1.61 19.04
C VAL A 175 16.77 -2.11 20.45
N ALA A 176 15.93 -3.15 20.61
CA ALA A 176 15.64 -3.75 21.91
C ALA A 176 16.80 -4.59 22.50
N LYS A 177 17.81 -4.96 21.70
CA LYS A 177 18.98 -5.75 22.14
C LYS A 177 20.25 -4.95 22.44
N LYS A 178 20.19 -3.61 22.40
CA LYS A 178 21.31 -2.71 22.77
C LYS A 178 21.08 -1.90 24.05
N ALA A 179 20.20 -2.37 24.94
CA ALA A 179 20.24 -1.96 26.34
C ALA A 179 21.25 -2.84 27.08
N THR A 180 22.54 -2.48 26.98
CA THR A 180 23.59 -3.04 27.83
C THR A 180 23.32 -2.60 29.28
N PRO A 181 23.32 -3.50 30.27
CA PRO A 181 23.14 -3.10 31.66
C PRO A 181 24.39 -2.37 32.13
N SER A 182 24.24 -1.06 32.39
CA SER A 182 25.27 -0.27 33.05
C SER A 182 25.46 -0.79 34.47
N LYS A 183 26.70 -1.16 34.80
CA LYS A 183 27.18 -1.51 36.13
C LYS A 183 26.79 -0.40 37.11
N ALA A 184 25.81 -0.68 37.98
CA ALA A 184 25.60 0.10 39.19
C ALA A 184 26.66 -0.30 40.22
N LYS A 185 27.33 0.73 40.73
CA LYS A 185 28.38 0.72 41.74
C LYS A 185 27.84 0.15 43.06
N ALA A 186 28.67 -0.64 43.73
CA ALA A 186 28.40 -1.20 45.04
C ALA A 186 28.12 -0.11 46.09
N THR A 187 27.13 -0.33 46.95
CA THR A 187 27.16 0.12 48.34
C THR A 187 26.43 -0.92 49.19
N THR A 188 27.21 -1.53 50.08
CA THR A 188 26.87 -2.51 51.10
C THR A 188 25.92 -1.95 52.16
N THR A 189 24.83 -2.66 52.47
CA THR A 189 24.33 -2.78 53.85
C THR A 189 23.61 -4.11 54.06
N LYS A 190 23.95 -4.80 55.17
CA LYS A 190 23.34 -6.01 55.78
C LYS A 190 21.80 -5.87 55.89
N SER A 191 20.94 -6.90 55.96
CA SER A 191 20.98 -8.06 56.86
C SER A 191 19.87 -9.08 56.51
N ASN A 192 20.18 -10.37 56.73
CA ASN A 192 19.38 -11.49 57.28
C ASN A 192 18.04 -11.99 56.68
N ALA A 193 18.07 -13.31 56.36
CA ALA A 193 17.16 -14.40 56.82
C ALA A 193 15.70 -14.40 56.31
N LYS A 194 14.98 -15.51 56.03
CA LYS A 194 15.18 -16.97 55.93
C LYS A 194 13.83 -17.56 55.43
N ASP A 195 13.88 -18.79 54.91
CA ASP A 195 12.82 -19.84 54.88
C ASP A 195 11.58 -19.61 53.98
N GLU A 196 11.30 -20.45 52.96
CA GLU A 196 10.67 -21.80 53.00
C GLU A 196 9.24 -21.77 53.60
N VAL A 197 8.16 -22.44 53.15
CA VAL A 197 7.84 -23.42 52.10
C VAL A 197 6.32 -23.76 52.25
N LYS A 198 5.62 -24.05 51.13
CA LYS A 198 4.44 -24.97 50.92
C LYS A 198 2.98 -24.67 51.40
N LYS A 199 2.07 -24.97 50.43
CA LYS A 199 0.80 -25.77 50.48
C LYS A 199 -0.41 -25.21 51.26
N GLU A 200 -1.70 -25.44 50.95
CA GLU A 200 -2.50 -26.13 49.91
C GLU A 200 -4.00 -25.78 50.17
N VAL A 201 -4.86 -25.88 49.13
CA VAL A 201 -6.29 -26.34 49.12
C VAL A 201 -7.37 -25.47 49.82
N GLU A 202 -8.28 -24.78 49.09
CA GLU A 202 -9.65 -25.21 48.63
C GLU A 202 -10.68 -25.39 49.80
N THR A 203 -11.87 -24.75 49.90
CA THR A 203 -13.11 -25.03 49.12
C THR A 203 -14.35 -24.22 49.64
N LYS A 204 -15.22 -23.70 48.73
CA LYS A 204 -16.71 -23.36 48.76
C LYS A 204 -17.33 -22.52 49.92
N LYS A 205 -18.31 -21.59 49.75
CA LYS A 205 -19.68 -21.69 49.16
C LYS A 205 -20.44 -20.30 49.11
N GLU A 206 -21.29 -20.06 48.09
CA GLU A 206 -22.62 -19.34 48.03
C GLU A 206 -22.88 -17.97 48.74
N THR A 207 -23.66 -16.93 48.32
CA THR A 207 -24.33 -16.42 47.09
C THR A 207 -24.87 -14.97 47.38
N LYS A 208 -24.97 -14.10 46.34
CA LYS A 208 -26.03 -13.08 46.05
C LYS A 208 -25.86 -11.55 46.37
N ALA A 209 -25.80 -10.78 45.26
CA ALA A 209 -26.31 -9.40 44.95
C ALA A 209 -25.75 -8.16 45.72
N LYS A 210 -25.52 -6.95 45.16
CA LYS A 210 -25.92 -6.27 43.92
C LYS A 210 -25.04 -5.01 43.65
N GLU A 211 -24.79 -4.71 42.37
CA GLU A 211 -24.54 -3.40 41.72
C GLU A 211 -23.16 -2.66 41.82
N PRO A 212 -22.85 -1.70 40.91
CA PRO A 212 -21.98 -1.92 39.74
C PRO A 212 -20.78 -0.97 39.68
N GLU A 213 -19.58 -1.40 39.25
CA GLU A 213 -18.66 -0.44 38.64
C GLU A 213 -17.51 -1.07 37.84
N ASN A 214 -17.30 -0.47 36.66
CA ASN A 214 -16.07 -0.46 35.88
C ASN A 214 -15.50 -1.80 35.36
N LYS A 215 -16.10 -2.31 34.27
CA LYS A 215 -15.30 -3.07 33.29
C LYS A 215 -14.47 -2.07 32.46
N PRO A 216 -13.12 -2.18 32.45
CA PRO A 216 -12.30 -1.35 31.58
C PRO A 216 -12.70 -1.59 30.12
N ALA A 217 -12.87 -0.49 29.39
CA ALA A 217 -13.21 -0.46 27.97
C ALA A 217 -12.33 -1.43 27.17
N VAL A 218 -12.96 -2.48 26.63
CA VAL A 218 -12.33 -3.38 25.67
C VAL A 218 -12.01 -2.55 24.42
N LYS A 219 -10.72 -2.27 24.22
CA LYS A 219 -10.20 -1.65 22.99
C LYS A 219 -10.71 -2.49 21.79
N PRO A 220 -11.20 -1.88 20.71
CA PRO A 220 -11.64 -2.64 19.54
C PRO A 220 -10.45 -3.42 18.97
N VAL A 221 -10.58 -4.74 18.97
CA VAL A 221 -9.62 -5.66 18.34
C VAL A 221 -9.51 -5.25 16.87
N ALA A 222 -8.32 -4.84 16.44
CA ALA A 222 -8.09 -4.48 15.05
C ALA A 222 -8.36 -5.71 14.17
N GLU A 223 -9.29 -5.59 13.23
CA GLU A 223 -9.63 -6.67 12.30
C GLU A 223 -8.38 -7.13 11.52
N THR A 224 -8.24 -8.44 11.37
CA THR A 224 -7.16 -9.03 10.58
C THR A 224 -7.37 -8.76 9.08
N SER A 225 -6.30 -8.79 8.29
CA SER A 225 -6.39 -8.65 6.83
C SER A 225 -7.37 -9.65 6.20
N GLN A 226 -7.44 -10.87 6.75
CA GLN A 226 -8.36 -11.92 6.34
C GLN A 226 -9.82 -11.55 6.65
N GLN A 227 -10.09 -10.99 7.83
CA GLN A 227 -11.43 -10.52 8.22
C GLN A 227 -11.87 -9.36 7.32
N ILE A 228 -10.96 -8.42 7.02
CA ILE A 228 -11.25 -7.28 6.14
C ILE A 228 -11.52 -7.76 4.72
N GLN A 229 -10.66 -8.63 4.16
CA GLN A 229 -10.84 -9.21 2.82
C GLN A 229 -12.19 -9.94 2.73
N MET A 230 -12.52 -10.76 3.74
CA MET A 230 -13.77 -11.50 3.78
C MET A 230 -14.98 -10.56 3.85
N ARG A 231 -14.95 -9.55 4.72
CA ARG A 231 -16.03 -8.56 4.85
C ARG A 231 -16.26 -7.81 3.54
N LEU A 232 -15.19 -7.33 2.90
CA LEU A 232 -15.28 -6.64 1.61
C LEU A 232 -15.89 -7.54 0.53
N TYR A 233 -15.45 -8.79 0.46
CA TYR A 233 -15.99 -9.79 -0.47
C TYR A 233 -17.49 -10.06 -0.20
N VAL A 234 -17.88 -10.31 1.06
CA VAL A 234 -19.26 -10.60 1.44
C VAL A 234 -20.18 -9.42 1.12
N ASN A 235 -19.76 -8.20 1.46
CA ASN A 235 -20.51 -6.98 1.15
C ASN A 235 -20.65 -6.78 -0.35
N ALA A 236 -19.56 -6.95 -1.12
CA ALA A 236 -19.60 -6.85 -2.57
C ALA A 236 -20.56 -7.87 -3.18
N ARG A 237 -20.49 -9.13 -2.74
CA ARG A 237 -21.37 -10.20 -3.24
C ARG A 237 -22.84 -9.91 -2.93
N ARG A 238 -23.15 -9.49 -1.71
CA ARG A 238 -24.51 -9.15 -1.28
C ARG A 238 -25.09 -8.02 -2.15
N ASP A 239 -24.36 -6.93 -2.28
CA ASP A 239 -24.84 -5.73 -2.98
C ASP A 239 -24.96 -5.97 -4.49
N LEU A 240 -24.00 -6.70 -5.10
CA LEU A 240 -24.08 -7.11 -6.51
C LEU A 240 -25.26 -8.04 -6.78
N ASN A 241 -25.54 -9.00 -5.90
CA ASN A 241 -26.68 -9.90 -6.04
C ASN A 241 -28.01 -9.19 -5.85
N ALA A 242 -28.05 -8.18 -4.97
CA ALA A 242 -29.22 -7.34 -4.76
C ALA A 242 -29.42 -6.27 -5.85
N GLY A 243 -28.48 -6.11 -6.78
CA GLY A 243 -28.49 -5.05 -7.79
C GLY A 243 -28.37 -3.63 -7.22
N LYS A 244 -27.99 -3.48 -5.94
CA LYS A 244 -27.87 -2.19 -5.26
C LYS A 244 -26.43 -1.74 -5.20
N ASN A 245 -26.19 -0.42 -5.23
CA ASN A 245 -24.87 0.18 -5.06
C ASN A 245 -23.78 -0.48 -5.93
N GLN A 246 -24.11 -0.84 -7.17
CA GLN A 246 -23.29 -1.74 -7.99
C GLN A 246 -21.84 -1.26 -8.15
N VAL A 247 -21.63 0.04 -8.32
CA VAL A 247 -20.27 0.63 -8.42
C VAL A 247 -19.50 0.46 -7.11
N THR A 248 -20.12 0.77 -5.96
CA THR A 248 -19.51 0.57 -4.64
C THR A 248 -19.22 -0.91 -4.37
N ALA A 249 -20.11 -1.80 -4.78
CA ALA A 249 -19.94 -3.24 -4.66
C ALA A 249 -18.77 -3.73 -5.52
N CYS A 250 -18.63 -3.22 -6.73
CA CYS A 250 -17.47 -3.48 -7.59
C CYS A 250 -16.16 -2.96 -7.01
N ASN A 251 -16.16 -1.76 -6.44
CA ASN A 251 -15.02 -1.21 -5.71
C ASN A 251 -14.63 -2.10 -4.51
N ASN A 252 -15.61 -2.60 -3.76
CA ASN A 252 -15.38 -3.52 -2.65
C ASN A 252 -14.80 -4.87 -3.12
N ALA A 253 -15.31 -5.42 -4.22
CA ALA A 253 -14.77 -6.63 -4.84
C ALA A 253 -13.30 -6.42 -5.27
N GLN A 254 -13.01 -5.29 -5.89
CA GLN A 254 -11.65 -4.93 -6.31
C GLN A 254 -10.71 -4.78 -5.12
N ARG A 255 -11.17 -4.14 -4.04
CA ARG A 255 -10.41 -4.03 -2.78
C ARG A 255 -10.14 -5.40 -2.19
N ALA A 256 -11.16 -6.26 -2.08
CA ALA A 256 -11.00 -7.63 -1.57
C ALA A 256 -10.01 -8.44 -2.41
N TYR A 257 -10.08 -8.33 -3.74
CA TYR A 257 -9.14 -8.98 -4.65
C TYR A 257 -7.70 -8.45 -4.50
N SER A 258 -7.54 -7.14 -4.27
CA SER A 258 -6.22 -6.50 -4.13
C SER A 258 -5.42 -6.93 -2.89
N TYR A 259 -6.06 -7.51 -1.87
CA TYR A 259 -5.35 -8.12 -0.73
C TYR A 259 -4.52 -9.34 -1.13
N GLY A 260 -4.72 -9.88 -2.34
CA GLY A 260 -4.01 -11.06 -2.80
C GLY A 260 -4.40 -12.32 -2.03
N LYS A 261 -3.61 -13.38 -2.23
CA LYS A 261 -3.76 -14.64 -1.53
C LYS A 261 -3.21 -14.49 -0.11
N LEU A 262 -4.10 -14.38 0.88
CA LEU A 262 -3.71 -14.40 2.30
C LEU A 262 -3.65 -15.84 2.81
N ASN A 263 -2.79 -16.12 3.79
CA ASN A 263 -2.68 -17.45 4.39
C ASN A 263 -3.87 -17.72 5.33
N GLY A 264 -4.49 -18.91 5.19
CA GLY A 264 -5.62 -19.37 6.00
C GLY A 264 -6.68 -20.11 5.18
N ALA A 265 -7.39 -21.05 5.80
CA ALA A 265 -8.33 -21.95 5.11
C ALA A 265 -9.42 -21.23 4.27
N ASN A 266 -9.88 -20.05 4.72
CA ASN A 266 -10.93 -19.28 4.03
C ASN A 266 -10.41 -18.14 3.15
N ALA A 267 -9.13 -17.77 3.27
CA ALA A 267 -8.55 -16.61 2.60
C ALA A 267 -8.31 -16.86 1.10
N ASN A 268 -7.88 -18.07 0.74
CA ASN A 268 -7.74 -18.47 -0.67
C ASN A 268 -9.07 -18.37 -1.42
N ARG A 269 -10.18 -18.69 -0.73
CA ARG A 269 -11.52 -18.61 -1.30
C ARG A 269 -11.97 -17.16 -1.48
N ALA A 270 -11.77 -16.30 -0.49
CA ALA A 270 -12.12 -14.89 -0.63
C ALA A 270 -11.36 -14.23 -1.78
N TYR A 271 -10.05 -14.46 -1.91
CA TYR A 271 -9.28 -13.93 -3.04
C TYR A 271 -9.88 -14.35 -4.40
N ALA A 272 -10.08 -15.66 -4.60
CA ALA A 272 -10.57 -16.19 -5.88
C ALA A 272 -11.98 -15.69 -6.22
N GLU A 273 -12.89 -15.73 -5.24
CA GLU A 273 -14.27 -15.29 -5.41
C GLU A 273 -14.37 -13.77 -5.62
N SER A 274 -13.52 -12.99 -4.94
CA SER A 274 -13.41 -11.54 -5.20
C SER A 274 -12.98 -11.26 -6.63
N GLY A 275 -12.01 -12.03 -7.14
CA GLY A 275 -11.56 -11.91 -8.54
C GLY A 275 -12.67 -12.23 -9.54
N MET A 276 -13.52 -13.21 -9.25
CA MET A 276 -14.72 -13.48 -10.06
C MET A 276 -15.69 -12.30 -10.08
N LEU A 277 -15.93 -11.67 -8.92
CA LEU A 277 -16.79 -10.48 -8.84
C LEU A 277 -16.19 -9.30 -9.60
N VAL A 278 -14.87 -9.09 -9.54
CA VAL A 278 -14.19 -8.05 -10.31
C VAL A 278 -14.34 -8.29 -11.81
N ALA A 279 -14.09 -9.51 -12.29
CA ALA A 279 -14.26 -9.85 -13.70
C ALA A 279 -15.70 -9.61 -14.17
N LYS A 280 -16.70 -9.94 -13.34
CA LYS A 280 -18.11 -9.63 -13.60
C LYS A 280 -18.35 -8.12 -13.65
N CYS A 281 -17.85 -7.37 -12.69
CA CYS A 281 -17.96 -5.91 -12.67
C CYS A 281 -17.37 -5.23 -13.92
N LEU A 282 -16.19 -5.68 -14.37
CA LEU A 282 -15.52 -5.16 -15.56
C LEU A 282 -16.30 -5.45 -16.86
N THR A 283 -17.13 -6.49 -16.87
CA THR A 283 -17.85 -6.95 -18.07
C THR A 283 -19.34 -6.60 -18.06
N SER A 284 -19.98 -6.51 -16.89
CA SER A 284 -21.43 -6.43 -16.75
C SER A 284 -21.94 -5.21 -16.00
N VAL A 285 -21.08 -4.37 -15.42
CA VAL A 285 -21.48 -3.13 -14.73
C VAL A 285 -20.97 -1.94 -15.54
N PRO A 286 -21.80 -1.29 -16.37
CA PRO A 286 -21.34 -0.28 -17.34
C PRO A 286 -20.58 0.89 -16.69
N ALA A 287 -21.09 1.41 -15.57
CA ALA A 287 -20.46 2.52 -14.86
C ALA A 287 -19.07 2.16 -14.31
N TYR A 288 -18.86 0.91 -13.90
CA TYR A 288 -17.56 0.43 -13.43
C TYR A 288 -16.65 0.06 -14.61
N SER A 289 -17.18 -0.54 -15.67
CA SER A 289 -16.39 -0.92 -16.86
C SER A 289 -15.81 0.30 -17.57
N LYS A 290 -16.60 1.37 -17.72
CA LYS A 290 -16.20 2.62 -18.40
C LYS A 290 -15.01 3.34 -17.74
N SER A 291 -14.76 3.13 -16.44
CA SER A 291 -13.60 3.73 -15.77
C SER A 291 -12.28 2.99 -16.08
N TYR A 292 -12.32 1.89 -16.84
CA TYR A 292 -11.15 1.14 -17.25
C TYR A 292 -11.04 1.06 -18.78
N PRO A 293 -10.00 1.66 -19.40
CA PRO A 293 -9.85 1.70 -20.87
C PRO A 293 -9.59 0.32 -21.52
N ASN A 294 -9.51 -0.76 -20.73
CA ASN A 294 -9.30 -2.14 -21.19
C ASN A 294 -10.05 -3.15 -20.31
N ALA A 295 -11.30 -2.82 -19.91
CA ALA A 295 -12.05 -3.60 -18.93
C ALA A 295 -12.17 -5.09 -19.31
N ASN A 296 -12.49 -5.40 -20.56
CA ASN A 296 -12.59 -6.78 -21.06
C ASN A 296 -11.26 -7.54 -21.01
N ALA A 297 -10.15 -6.91 -21.42
CA ALA A 297 -8.84 -7.55 -21.36
C ALA A 297 -8.39 -7.80 -19.92
N ARG A 298 -8.66 -6.85 -19.01
CA ARG A 298 -8.41 -7.01 -17.57
C ARG A 298 -9.24 -8.15 -16.98
N ALA A 299 -10.53 -8.23 -17.32
CA ALA A 299 -11.39 -9.33 -16.90
C ALA A 299 -10.86 -10.68 -17.39
N LYS A 300 -10.47 -10.79 -18.67
CA LYS A 300 -9.83 -12.00 -19.22
C LYS A 300 -8.58 -12.38 -18.45
N GLY A 301 -7.68 -11.44 -18.17
CA GLY A 301 -6.45 -11.71 -17.41
C GLY A 301 -6.70 -12.23 -15.99
N ILE A 302 -7.67 -11.64 -15.28
CA ILE A 302 -8.09 -12.11 -13.95
C ILE A 302 -8.64 -13.54 -14.06
N LEU A 303 -9.56 -13.79 -14.99
CA LEU A 303 -10.17 -15.10 -15.17
C LEU A 303 -9.14 -16.15 -15.56
N GLN A 304 -8.14 -15.81 -16.38
CA GLN A 304 -7.06 -16.73 -16.77
C GLN A 304 -6.22 -17.13 -15.56
N ASN A 305 -5.85 -16.16 -14.72
CA ASN A 305 -5.13 -16.43 -13.48
C ASN A 305 -5.93 -17.36 -12.56
N LEU A 306 -7.23 -17.12 -12.39
CA LEU A 306 -8.10 -17.94 -11.54
C LEU A 306 -8.34 -19.35 -12.12
N ALA A 307 -8.51 -19.46 -13.44
CA ALA A 307 -8.67 -20.73 -14.12
C ALA A 307 -7.42 -21.60 -14.02
N THR A 308 -6.24 -21.02 -14.23
CA THR A 308 -4.97 -21.75 -14.28
C THR A 308 -4.40 -22.01 -12.88
N ASN A 309 -4.33 -20.99 -12.02
CA ASN A 309 -3.62 -21.11 -10.73
C ASN A 309 -4.52 -21.54 -9.57
N TYR A 310 -5.84 -21.40 -9.70
CA TYR A 310 -6.80 -21.75 -8.67
C TYR A 310 -7.80 -22.82 -9.12
N ASN A 311 -7.65 -23.34 -10.35
CA ASN A 311 -8.56 -24.30 -10.96
C ASN A 311 -10.04 -23.89 -10.85
N HIS A 312 -10.32 -22.58 -10.89
CA HIS A 312 -11.64 -22.06 -10.54
C HIS A 312 -12.66 -22.33 -11.65
N ALA A 313 -13.65 -23.21 -11.39
CA ALA A 313 -14.63 -23.65 -12.39
C ALA A 313 -15.43 -22.48 -13.00
N GLY A 314 -15.89 -21.55 -12.16
CA GLY A 314 -16.60 -20.35 -12.62
C GLY A 314 -15.75 -19.47 -13.53
N ALA A 315 -14.43 -19.45 -13.32
CA ALA A 315 -13.53 -18.62 -14.12
C ALA A 315 -13.35 -19.22 -15.52
N LYS A 316 -13.17 -20.55 -15.60
CA LYS A 316 -13.12 -21.30 -16.86
C LYS A 316 -14.40 -21.10 -17.68
N ASN A 317 -15.56 -21.23 -17.04
CA ASN A 317 -16.85 -21.06 -17.69
C ASN A 317 -17.04 -19.63 -18.23
N MET A 318 -16.69 -18.62 -17.44
CA MET A 318 -16.80 -17.23 -17.86
C MET A 318 -15.82 -16.90 -19.00
N LEU A 319 -14.58 -17.39 -18.93
CA LEU A 319 -13.60 -17.26 -20.02
C LEU A 319 -14.09 -17.83 -21.34
N ASN A 320 -14.70 -19.01 -21.31
CA ASN A 320 -15.25 -19.64 -22.50
C ASN A 320 -16.40 -18.83 -23.11
N ARG A 321 -17.17 -18.10 -22.30
CA ARG A 321 -18.25 -17.20 -22.78
C ARG A 321 -17.73 -15.86 -23.31
N MET A 322 -16.46 -15.53 -23.09
CA MET A 322 -15.81 -14.30 -23.53
C MET A 322 -14.94 -14.48 -24.78
N LYS A 323 -14.89 -15.70 -25.33
CA LYS A 323 -14.30 -16.00 -26.64
C LYS A 323 -15.30 -15.62 -27.72
#